data_AF-A0A1F7B2Z6-F1
#
_entry.id   AF-A0A1F7B2Z6-F1
#
_cell.length_a   1.000
_cell.length_b   1.000
_cell.length_c   1.000
_cell.angle_alpha   90.00
_cell.angle_beta   90.00
_cell.angle_gamma   90.00
#
_symmetry.space_group_name_H-M   'P 1'
#
loop_
_entity.id
_entity.type
_entity.pdbx_description
1 polymer ?
#
loop_
_entity_poly.entity_id
_entity_poly.type
_entity_poly.pdbx_seq_one_letter_code
_entity_poly.pdbx_strand_id
1 'polypeptide(L)'
;MKIRFLSLVLVLSSIFVLVGCGASEEDRLISATAESACLAKSIIDEINPTELMEKAAGMSAEDLETFQADMQVKQADIEAQVQAILTKYGFENRDAFNAVGEQYAQDEATRKAVGDKAMELCGLTEEDLKNMGE
;
A
#
# COMPACT_ATOMS: atom_id res chain seq x y z
N MET A 1 -44.14 22.42 27.67
CA MET A 1 -44.46 21.17 26.95
C MET A 1 -43.29 20.89 26.02
N LYS A 2 -42.45 19.91 26.40
CA LYS A 2 -41.29 19.42 25.64
C LYS A 2 -41.75 18.69 24.38
N ILE A 3 -40.80 18.44 23.48
CA ILE A 3 -40.87 17.68 22.21
C ILE A 3 -40.97 18.59 20.98
N ARG A 4 -39.81 19.05 20.46
CA ARG A 4 -39.53 19.26 19.01
C ARG A 4 -38.02 19.25 18.66
N PHE A 5 -37.18 18.55 19.42
CA PHE A 5 -35.74 18.42 19.10
C PHE A 5 -35.29 16.99 18.76
N LEU A 6 -36.18 16.00 18.82
CA LEU A 6 -35.83 14.61 18.50
C LEU A 6 -35.80 14.28 17.00
N SER A 7 -36.37 15.11 16.13
CA SER A 7 -36.47 14.76 14.70
C SER A 7 -35.25 15.15 13.86
N LEU A 8 -34.36 16.04 14.31
CA LEU A 8 -33.21 16.45 13.50
C LEU A 8 -32.00 15.49 13.69
N VAL A 9 -31.86 14.91 14.88
CA VAL A 9 -30.77 13.97 15.21
C VAL A 9 -30.98 12.60 14.56
N LEU A 10 -32.24 12.20 14.34
CA LEU A 10 -32.61 10.93 13.70
C LEU A 10 -32.43 10.93 12.17
N VAL A 11 -32.50 12.11 11.52
CA VAL A 11 -32.29 12.21 10.06
C VAL A 11 -30.79 12.22 9.73
N LEU A 12 -29.94 12.79 10.58
CA LEU A 12 -28.49 12.76 10.40
C LEU A 12 -27.86 11.38 10.68
N SER A 13 -28.54 10.51 11.45
CA SER A 13 -28.10 9.13 11.68
C SER A 13 -28.52 8.16 10.56
N SER A 14 -29.29 8.62 9.57
CA SER A 14 -29.85 7.78 8.50
C SER A 14 -29.01 7.79 7.20
N ILE A 15 -27.90 8.52 7.13
CA ILE A 15 -27.03 8.61 5.92
C ILE A 15 -25.87 7.59 5.95
N PHE A 16 -25.78 6.74 6.98
CA PHE A 16 -24.80 5.63 7.04
C PHE A 16 -25.38 4.27 6.60
N VAL A 17 -26.47 4.27 5.84
CA VAL A 17 -26.99 3.06 5.17
C VAL A 17 -26.87 3.23 3.65
N LEU A 18 -25.70 3.66 3.19
CA LEU A 18 -25.16 3.15 1.94
C LEU A 18 -24.34 1.92 2.30
N VAL A 19 -25.04 0.80 2.52
CA VAL A 19 -24.45 -0.53 2.39
C VAL A 19 -24.14 -0.72 0.91
N GLY A 20 -23.11 -0.01 0.44
CA GLY A 20 -22.24 -0.59 -0.55
C GLY A 20 -21.71 -1.88 0.07
N CYS A 21 -21.63 -2.92 -0.74
CA CYS A 21 -20.80 -4.08 -0.48
C CYS A 21 -19.32 -3.61 -0.47
N GLY A 22 -18.98 -2.72 0.46
CA GLY A 22 -17.67 -2.11 0.62
C GLY A 22 -16.92 -2.95 1.63
N ALA A 23 -15.78 -3.49 1.18
CA ALA A 23 -14.80 -4.11 2.06
C ALA A 23 -14.56 -3.21 3.29
N SER A 24 -14.42 -3.81 4.47
CA SER A 24 -14.15 -3.05 5.69
C SER A 24 -12.85 -2.23 5.55
N GLU A 25 -12.64 -1.23 6.39
CA GLU A 25 -11.39 -0.45 6.38
C GLU A 25 -10.16 -1.36 6.56
N GLU A 26 -10.29 -2.39 7.40
CA GLU A 26 -9.30 -3.44 7.57
C GLU A 26 -9.10 -4.26 6.29
N ASP A 27 -10.16 -4.72 5.62
CA ASP A 27 -10.05 -5.49 4.36
C ASP A 27 -9.38 -4.68 3.24
N ARG A 28 -9.67 -3.37 3.20
CA ARG A 28 -9.06 -2.41 2.25
C ARG A 28 -7.58 -2.23 2.56
N LEU A 29 -7.22 -2.08 3.83
CA LEU A 29 -5.83 -2.03 4.29
C LEU A 29 -5.10 -3.32 3.90
N ILE A 30 -5.67 -4.48 4.20
CA ILE A 30 -5.07 -5.79 3.89
C ILE A 30 -4.79 -5.90 2.40
N SER A 31 -5.78 -5.58 1.57
CA SER A 31 -5.68 -5.72 0.11
C SER A 31 -4.70 -4.71 -0.50
N ALA A 32 -4.71 -3.46 -0.04
CA ALA A 32 -3.76 -2.44 -0.47
C ALA A 32 -2.32 -2.79 -0.08
N THR A 33 -2.11 -3.31 1.13
CA THR A 33 -0.79 -3.71 1.62
C THR A 33 -0.26 -4.91 0.84
N ALA A 34 -1.09 -5.93 0.63
CA ALA A 34 -0.73 -7.11 -0.14
C ALA A 34 -0.35 -6.75 -1.59
N GLU A 35 -1.15 -5.92 -2.28
CA GLU A 35 -0.85 -5.49 -3.65
C GLU A 35 0.37 -4.57 -3.73
N SER A 36 0.65 -3.77 -2.69
CA SER A 36 1.88 -2.99 -2.60
C SER A 36 3.12 -3.88 -2.41
N ALA A 37 3.00 -4.98 -1.66
CA ALA A 37 4.08 -5.96 -1.53
C ALA A 37 4.39 -6.66 -2.86
N CYS A 38 3.37 -6.92 -3.67
CA CYS A 38 3.53 -7.43 -5.04
C CYS A 38 4.31 -6.49 -5.95
N LEU A 39 3.98 -5.20 -5.89
CA LEU A 39 4.69 -4.17 -6.63
C LEU A 39 6.16 -4.13 -6.20
N ALA A 40 6.42 -4.16 -4.88
CA ALA A 40 7.78 -4.21 -4.35
C ALA A 40 8.56 -5.44 -4.86
N LYS A 41 7.95 -6.63 -4.87
CA LYS A 41 8.56 -7.83 -5.46
C LYS A 41 8.88 -7.65 -6.95
N SER A 42 7.92 -7.15 -7.74
CA SER A 42 8.14 -6.90 -9.17
C SER A 42 9.31 -5.96 -9.42
N ILE A 43 9.47 -4.93 -8.59
CA ILE A 43 10.58 -3.97 -8.67
C ILE A 43 11.90 -4.68 -8.35
N ILE A 44 11.95 -5.47 -7.28
CA ILE A 44 13.15 -6.22 -6.90
C ILE A 44 13.57 -7.19 -8.00
N ASP A 45 12.61 -7.91 -8.59
CA ASP A 45 12.84 -8.87 -9.67
C ASP A 45 13.32 -8.17 -10.97
N GLU A 46 12.83 -6.96 -11.27
CA GLU A 46 13.26 -6.18 -12.44
C GLU A 46 14.65 -5.55 -12.26
N ILE A 47 14.90 -5.00 -11.07
CA ILE A 47 16.00 -4.07 -10.86
C ILE A 47 17.22 -4.74 -10.21
N ASN A 48 17.05 -5.90 -9.55
CA ASN A 48 18.07 -6.59 -8.73
C ASN A 48 19.04 -5.62 -8.02
N PRO A 49 18.74 -5.22 -6.77
CA PRO A 49 19.49 -4.18 -6.06
C PRO A 49 21.02 -4.38 -6.03
N THR A 50 21.46 -5.65 -6.04
CA THR A 50 22.90 -5.98 -6.07
C THR A 50 23.52 -5.63 -7.42
N GLU A 51 22.86 -5.97 -8.52
CA GLU A 51 23.32 -5.66 -9.88
C GLU A 51 23.33 -4.15 -10.15
N LEU A 52 22.33 -3.40 -9.63
CA LEU A 52 22.36 -1.94 -9.67
C LEU A 52 23.61 -1.37 -9.01
N MET A 53 23.95 -1.87 -7.82
CA MET A 53 25.07 -1.35 -7.03
C MET A 53 26.41 -1.64 -7.72
N GLU A 54 26.57 -2.84 -8.27
CA GLU A 54 27.75 -3.21 -9.07
C GLU A 54 27.86 -2.39 -10.35
N LYS A 55 26.74 -2.15 -11.04
CA LYS A 55 26.68 -1.33 -12.25
C LYS A 55 27.11 0.12 -11.96
N ALA A 56 26.65 0.69 -10.85
CA ALA A 56 27.02 2.05 -10.44
C ALA A 56 28.50 2.17 -10.04
N ALA A 57 29.10 1.14 -9.44
CA ALA A 57 30.48 1.17 -8.98
C ALA A 57 31.52 1.28 -10.13
N GLY A 58 31.15 0.89 -11.35
CA GLY A 58 32.02 0.95 -12.54
C GLY A 58 31.78 2.14 -13.47
N MET A 59 30.82 3.01 -13.16
CA MET A 59 30.39 4.10 -14.05
C MET A 59 31.27 5.35 -13.93
N SER A 60 31.40 6.08 -15.04
CA SER A 60 31.96 7.44 -15.03
C SER A 60 30.97 8.43 -14.39
N ALA A 61 31.43 9.65 -14.08
CA ALA A 61 30.55 10.68 -13.51
C ALA A 61 29.38 11.05 -14.45
N GLU A 62 29.62 11.13 -15.77
CA GLU A 62 28.58 11.43 -16.77
C GLU A 62 27.57 10.27 -16.91
N ASP A 63 28.04 9.03 -16.81
CA ASP A 63 27.16 7.85 -16.83
C ASP A 63 26.32 7.76 -15.55
N LEU A 64 26.89 8.14 -14.40
CA LEU A 64 26.18 8.21 -13.13
C LEU A 64 25.06 9.26 -13.13
N GLU A 65 25.29 10.43 -13.75
CA GLU A 65 24.26 11.45 -13.88
C GLU A 65 23.07 10.95 -14.72
N THR A 66 23.35 10.27 -15.84
CA THR A 66 22.33 9.67 -16.69
C THR A 66 21.57 8.58 -15.95
N PHE A 67 22.30 7.69 -15.28
CA PHE A 67 21.72 6.63 -14.47
C PHE A 67 20.85 7.16 -13.32
N GLN A 68 21.27 8.25 -12.66
CA GLN A 68 20.49 8.89 -11.61
C GLN A 68 19.18 9.47 -12.16
N ALA A 69 19.20 10.08 -13.36
CA ALA A 69 17.99 10.57 -14.01
C ALA A 69 17.02 9.42 -14.34
N ASP A 70 17.52 8.31 -14.86
CA ASP A 70 16.71 7.11 -15.12
C ASP A 70 16.07 6.55 -13.84
N MET A 71 16.82 6.55 -12.73
CA MET A 71 16.31 6.11 -11.43
C MET A 71 15.23 7.06 -10.88
N GLN A 72 15.33 8.37 -11.10
CA GLN A 72 14.27 9.32 -10.73
C GLN A 72 12.99 9.08 -11.52
N VAL A 73 13.10 8.76 -12.82
CA VAL A 73 11.93 8.40 -13.66
C VAL A 73 11.28 7.12 -13.14
N LYS A 74 12.07 6.09 -12.83
CA LYS A 74 11.57 4.84 -12.24
C LYS A 74 10.91 5.08 -10.88
N GLN A 75 11.51 5.92 -10.03
CA GLN A 75 10.92 6.27 -8.74
C GLN A 75 9.55 6.94 -8.91
N ALA A 76 9.43 7.90 -9.82
CA ALA A 76 8.16 8.58 -10.09
C ALA A 76 7.08 7.62 -10.61
N ASP A 77 7.46 6.65 -11.44
CA ASP A 77 6.56 5.60 -11.91
C ASP A 77 6.08 4.70 -10.76
N ILE A 78 7.00 4.26 -9.89
CA ILE A 78 6.66 3.47 -8.69
C ILE A 78 5.71 4.25 -7.77
N GLU A 79 5.98 5.54 -7.53
CA GLU A 79 5.11 6.39 -6.71
C GLU A 79 3.71 6.53 -7.32
N ALA A 80 3.60 6.65 -8.64
CA ALA A 80 2.31 6.67 -9.34
C ALA A 80 1.56 5.33 -9.21
N GLN A 81 2.27 4.20 -9.31
CA GLN A 81 1.70 2.86 -9.13
C GLN A 81 1.21 2.64 -7.70
N VAL A 82 1.98 3.04 -6.69
CA VAL A 82 1.56 3.00 -5.28
C VAL A 82 0.31 3.86 -5.09
N GLN A 83 0.29 5.09 -5.60
CA GLN A 83 -0.89 5.96 -5.47
C GLN A 83 -2.12 5.37 -6.18
N ALA A 84 -1.93 4.68 -7.31
CA ALA A 84 -3.02 3.98 -7.99
C ALA A 84 -3.58 2.84 -7.14
N ILE A 85 -2.72 2.05 -6.46
CA ILE A 85 -3.14 1.00 -5.50
C ILE A 85 -3.93 1.64 -4.35
N LEU A 86 -3.40 2.70 -3.74
CA LEU A 86 -4.08 3.38 -2.64
C LEU A 86 -5.47 3.90 -3.05
N THR A 87 -5.55 4.55 -4.21
CA THR A 87 -6.81 5.07 -4.77
C THR A 87 -7.79 3.94 -5.09
N LYS A 88 -7.32 2.81 -5.64
CA LYS A 88 -8.12 1.61 -5.92
C LYS A 88 -8.81 1.09 -4.66
N TYR A 89 -8.14 1.16 -3.52
CA TYR A 89 -8.69 0.77 -2.21
C TYR A 89 -9.27 1.95 -1.41
N GLY A 90 -9.48 3.11 -2.04
CA GLY A 90 -10.18 4.25 -1.47
C GLY A 90 -9.38 5.05 -0.43
N PHE A 91 -8.06 4.89 -0.39
CA PHE A 91 -7.18 5.75 0.40
C PHE A 91 -6.85 7.00 -0.42
N GLU A 92 -7.13 8.18 0.12
CA GLU A 92 -6.92 9.45 -0.59
C GLU A 92 -5.43 9.73 -0.85
N ASN A 93 -4.57 9.32 0.08
CA ASN A 93 -3.13 9.51 0.03
C ASN A 93 -2.42 8.52 0.97
N ARG A 94 -1.09 8.54 0.93
CA ARG A 94 -0.24 7.68 1.76
C ARG A 94 -0.42 7.92 3.26
N ASP A 95 -0.68 9.15 3.69
CA ASP A 95 -0.86 9.45 5.12
C ASP A 95 -2.15 8.83 5.67
N ALA A 96 -3.24 8.87 4.90
CA ALA A 96 -4.49 8.21 5.26
C ALA A 96 -4.32 6.68 5.34
N PHE A 97 -3.57 6.08 4.40
CA PHE A 97 -3.23 4.66 4.47
C PHE A 97 -2.38 4.33 5.70
N ASN A 98 -1.34 5.12 5.98
CA ASN A 98 -0.46 4.92 7.14
C ASN A 98 -1.21 5.06 8.47
N ALA A 99 -2.10 6.05 8.59
CA ALA A 99 -2.90 6.25 9.79
C ALA A 99 -3.83 5.06 10.09
N VAL A 100 -4.36 4.41 9.06
CA VAL A 100 -5.11 3.16 9.21
C VAL A 100 -4.15 2.00 9.54
N GLY A 101 -3.02 1.90 8.84
CA GLY A 101 -1.98 0.91 9.11
C GLY A 101 -1.50 0.90 10.56
N GLU A 102 -1.29 2.08 11.15
CA GLU A 102 -0.90 2.24 12.56
C GLU A 102 -1.93 1.67 13.54
N GLN A 103 -3.22 1.75 13.22
CA GLN A 103 -4.29 1.18 14.06
C GLN A 103 -4.22 -0.34 14.12
N TYR A 104 -3.81 -0.98 13.02
CA TYR A 104 -3.72 -2.44 12.89
C TYR A 104 -2.29 -2.99 12.97
N ALA A 105 -1.27 -2.14 13.18
CA ALA A 105 0.14 -2.54 13.14
C ALA A 105 0.49 -3.62 14.17
N GLN A 106 -0.21 -3.64 15.31
CA GLN A 106 -0.04 -4.63 16.37
C GLN A 106 -1.05 -5.79 16.30
N ASP A 107 -1.98 -5.76 15.36
CA ASP A 107 -2.95 -6.83 15.17
C ASP A 107 -2.31 -8.01 14.42
N GLU A 108 -2.08 -9.10 15.15
CA GLU A 108 -1.51 -10.32 14.60
C GLU A 108 -2.39 -10.94 13.52
N ALA A 109 -3.72 -10.87 13.66
CA ALA A 109 -4.65 -11.42 12.68
C ALA A 109 -4.59 -10.63 11.37
N THR A 110 -4.57 -9.30 11.45
CA THR A 110 -4.45 -8.44 10.26
C THR A 110 -3.09 -8.64 9.57
N ARG A 111 -1.98 -8.70 10.32
CA ARG A 111 -0.65 -8.97 9.74
C ARG A 111 -0.59 -10.33 9.05
N LYS A 112 -1.15 -11.37 9.67
CA LYS A 112 -1.24 -12.69 9.05
C LYS A 112 -2.10 -12.65 7.78
N ALA A 113 -3.24 -11.97 7.81
CA ALA A 113 -4.11 -11.83 6.65
C ALA A 113 -3.45 -11.09 5.48
N VAL A 114 -2.63 -10.07 5.76
CA VAL A 114 -1.78 -9.42 4.75
C VAL A 114 -0.81 -10.43 4.12
N GLY A 115 -0.09 -11.19 4.95
CA GLY A 115 0.85 -12.21 4.48
C GLY A 115 0.17 -13.27 3.61
N ASP A 116 -0.90 -13.87 4.11
CA ASP A 116 -1.69 -14.88 3.39
C ASP A 116 -2.17 -14.34 2.03
N LYS A 117 -2.68 -13.10 2.00
CA LYS A 117 -3.19 -12.49 0.78
C LYS A 117 -2.08 -12.09 -0.19
N ALA A 118 -0.91 -11.67 0.30
CA ALA A 118 0.24 -11.35 -0.54
C ALA A 118 0.81 -12.63 -1.19
N MET A 119 0.85 -13.75 -0.45
CA MET A 119 1.21 -15.06 -1.00
C MET A 119 0.21 -15.51 -2.07
N GLU A 120 -1.10 -15.34 -1.82
CA GLU A 120 -2.15 -15.66 -2.81
C GLU A 120 -2.02 -14.83 -4.09
N LEU A 121 -1.88 -13.51 -3.96
CA LEU A 121 -1.92 -12.61 -5.10
C LEU A 121 -0.66 -12.73 -5.96
N CYS A 122 0.49 -12.94 -5.34
CA CYS A 122 1.78 -12.69 -6.01
C CYS A 122 2.78 -13.83 -5.86
N GLY A 123 2.33 -14.99 -5.36
CA GLY A 123 3.16 -16.17 -5.22
C GLY A 123 4.35 -15.95 -4.30
N LEU A 124 4.27 -14.96 -3.39
CA LEU A 124 5.29 -14.73 -2.38
C LEU A 124 5.44 -16.00 -1.54
N THR A 125 6.67 -16.36 -1.25
CA THR A 125 6.99 -17.42 -0.29
C THR A 125 7.07 -16.83 1.12
N GLU A 126 6.99 -17.68 2.15
CA GLU A 126 7.29 -17.24 3.53
C GLU A 126 8.69 -16.63 3.66
N GLU A 127 9.64 -17.07 2.83
CA GLU A 127 11.01 -16.54 2.77
C GLU A 127 11.04 -15.11 2.21
N ASP A 128 10.27 -14.82 1.16
CA ASP A 128 10.16 -13.47 0.60
C ASP A 128 9.58 -12.49 1.64
N LEU A 129 8.54 -12.90 2.37
CA LEU A 129 7.92 -12.08 3.41
C LEU A 129 8.90 -11.80 4.56
N LYS A 130 9.74 -12.78 4.91
CA LYS A 130 10.76 -12.62 5.95
C LYS A 130 11.84 -11.63 5.51
N ASN A 131 12.31 -11.73 4.28
CA ASN A 131 13.34 -10.84 3.72
C ASN A 131 12.84 -9.39 3.50
N MET A 132 11.53 -9.16 3.50
CA MET A 132 10.93 -7.81 3.43
C MET A 132 10.68 -7.16 4.80
N GLY A 133 10.73 -7.95 5.89
CA GLY A 133 10.46 -7.49 7.26
C GLY A 133 11.70 -7.35 8.17
N GLU A 134 12.87 -7.78 7.69
CA GLU A 134 14.19 -7.57 8.30
C GLU A 134 14.90 -6.36 7.67
#